data_AF-A0A814CPL3-F1
#
_entry.id   AF-A0A814CPL3-F1
#
_cell.length_a   1.000
_cell.length_b   1.000
_cell.length_c   1.000
_cell.angle_alpha   90.00
_cell.angle_beta   90.00
_cell.angle_gamma   90.00
#
_symmetry.space_group_name_H-M   'P 1'
#
loop_
_entity.id
_entity.type
_entity.pdbx_description
1 polymer ?
#
loop_
_entity_poly.entity_id
_entity_poly.type
_entity_poly.pdbx_seq_one_letter_code
_entity_poly.pdbx_strand_id
1 'polypeptide(L)'
;MSHISYNKQWQDAQIAMVDMLAIETPEQPRLPENDINAAFQLVATMFVKYVQIFRRLEQCYDQIVHPQKRRLIRVVLDGCMGRIIELKHEMISMDYSEYHYFDDILADLKLTPNDLDIPIPNYFVLERAQAIEKRERLLGQILARMTLENETQDTSSIMTMDDAIRIIQSHERARQGRLRAKQIGELRLNDQRARQRANMGESKMDKVLAATIIQKYYRRHVVRREVKKFREEEYMFLGMVIFIVF
;
A
#
# COMPACT_ATOMS: atom_id res chain seq x y z
N MET A 1 9.18 46.25 -1.93
CA MET A 1 8.39 45.90 -0.72
C MET A 1 8.31 44.39 -0.45
N SER A 2 8.61 43.50 -1.41
CA SER A 2 8.49 42.04 -1.26
C SER A 2 9.47 41.38 -0.28
N HIS A 3 10.73 41.84 -0.22
CA HIS A 3 11.77 41.18 0.58
C HIS A 3 11.52 41.20 2.10
N ILE A 4 10.91 42.27 2.63
CA ILE A 4 10.62 42.37 4.08
C ILE A 4 9.53 41.39 4.48
N SER A 5 8.49 41.25 3.64
CA SER A 5 7.36 40.35 3.88
C SER A 5 7.81 38.89 4.00
N TYR A 6 8.58 38.40 3.03
CA TYR A 6 9.04 37.01 3.04
C TYR A 6 10.11 36.73 4.11
N ASN A 7 10.89 37.73 4.49
CA ASN A 7 11.79 37.60 5.64
C ASN A 7 11.03 37.49 6.96
N LYS A 8 9.95 38.25 7.11
CA LYS A 8 9.05 38.12 8.27
C LYS A 8 8.35 36.75 8.25
N GLN A 9 7.80 36.33 7.11
CA GLN A 9 7.18 35.02 6.98
C GLN A 9 8.15 33.87 7.28
N TRP A 10 9.41 34.00 6.88
CA TRP A 10 10.46 33.06 7.25
C TRP A 10 10.69 33.04 8.77
N GLN A 11 10.79 34.20 9.42
CA GLN A 11 10.94 34.29 10.88
C GLN A 11 9.73 33.67 11.60
N ASP A 12 8.52 33.99 11.15
CA ASP A 12 7.28 33.43 11.70
C ASP A 12 7.23 31.90 11.54
N ALA A 13 7.71 31.36 10.40
CA ALA A 13 7.82 29.92 10.19
C ALA A 13 8.87 29.27 11.09
N GLN A 14 10.01 29.93 11.33
CA GLN A 14 11.02 29.44 12.27
C GLN A 14 10.50 29.42 13.71
N ILE A 15 9.81 30.48 14.15
CA ILE A 15 9.22 30.54 15.49
C ILE A 15 8.20 29.41 15.66
N ALA A 16 7.27 29.26 14.71
CA ALA A 16 6.30 28.18 14.74
C ALA A 16 6.96 26.79 14.79
N MET A 17 8.06 26.60 14.07
CA MET A 17 8.80 25.33 14.11
C MET A 17 9.51 25.09 15.45
N VAL A 18 10.09 26.13 16.06
CA VAL A 18 10.69 26.05 17.40
C VAL A 18 9.63 25.71 18.45
N ASP A 19 8.46 26.34 18.36
CA ASP A 19 7.33 26.05 19.25
C ASP A 19 6.88 24.59 19.11
N MET A 20 6.81 24.07 17.88
CA MET A 20 6.49 22.66 17.62
C MET A 20 7.56 21.72 18.18
N LEU A 21 8.83 22.03 18.00
CA LEU A 21 9.93 21.21 18.54
C LEU A 21 9.92 21.19 20.07
N ALA A 22 9.58 22.30 20.74
CA ALA A 22 9.42 22.30 22.19
C ALA A 22 8.29 21.37 22.67
N ILE A 23 7.26 21.16 21.84
CA ILE A 23 6.20 20.19 22.12
C ILE A 23 6.68 18.76 21.91
N GLU A 24 7.46 18.48 20.87
CA GLU A 24 7.93 17.11 20.55
C GLU A 24 9.09 16.64 21.43
N THR A 25 10.00 17.55 21.77
CA THR A 25 11.17 17.28 22.63
C THR A 25 11.05 18.10 23.92
N PRO A 26 10.13 17.72 24.83
CA PRO A 26 10.04 18.37 26.12
C PRO A 26 11.31 18.09 26.94
N GLU A 27 11.76 19.06 27.74
CA GLU A 27 12.95 18.92 28.60
C GLU A 27 12.82 17.76 29.61
N GLN A 28 11.59 17.40 29.96
CA GLN A 28 11.26 16.26 30.80
C GLN A 28 10.42 15.25 30.02
N PRO A 29 10.73 13.94 30.11
CA PRO A 29 9.95 12.91 29.44
C PRO A 29 8.51 12.94 29.96
N ARG A 30 7.55 13.07 29.04
CA ARG A 30 6.13 13.03 29.38
C ARG A 30 5.76 11.62 29.82
N LEU A 31 4.83 11.53 30.77
CA LEU A 31 4.17 10.28 31.09
C LEU A 31 3.42 9.79 29.84
N PRO A 32 3.40 8.48 29.56
CA PRO A 32 2.63 7.95 28.44
C PRO A 32 1.16 8.35 28.60
N GLU A 33 0.60 8.90 27.52
CA GLU A 33 -0.78 9.34 27.49
C GLU A 33 -1.67 8.08 27.47
N ASN A 34 -2.44 7.87 28.55
CA ASN A 34 -3.26 6.66 28.68
C ASN A 34 -4.53 6.71 27.81
N ASP A 35 -4.92 7.90 27.37
CA ASP A 35 -6.08 8.10 26.50
C ASP A 35 -5.63 8.16 25.05
N ILE A 36 -6.03 7.13 24.29
CA ILE A 36 -5.75 6.98 22.87
C ILE A 36 -6.31 8.17 22.08
N ASN A 37 -7.48 8.67 22.45
CA ASN A 37 -8.11 9.79 21.74
C ASN A 37 -7.34 11.09 21.96
N ALA A 38 -6.86 11.34 23.19
CA ALA A 38 -6.04 12.51 23.50
C ALA A 38 -4.70 12.46 22.75
N ALA A 39 -4.05 11.29 22.74
CA ALA A 39 -2.81 11.07 21.99
C ALA A 39 -3.02 11.31 20.48
N PHE A 40 -4.10 10.75 19.91
CA PHE A 40 -4.46 10.97 18.52
C PHE A 40 -4.70 12.45 18.21
N GLN A 41 -5.48 13.15 19.03
CA GLN A 41 -5.77 14.58 18.86
C GLN A 41 -4.50 15.44 18.93
N LEU A 42 -3.55 15.08 19.81
CA LEU A 42 -2.26 15.74 19.87
C LEU A 42 -1.49 15.56 18.56
N VAL A 43 -1.31 14.33 18.08
CA VAL A 43 -0.58 14.04 16.83
C VAL A 43 -1.27 14.68 15.62
N ALA A 44 -2.60 14.61 15.54
CA ALA A 44 -3.39 15.23 14.49
C ALA A 44 -3.20 16.76 14.49
N THR A 45 -3.20 17.40 15.67
CA THR A 45 -2.94 18.84 15.79
C THR A 45 -1.53 19.19 15.35
N MET A 46 -0.53 18.36 15.70
CA MET A 46 0.83 18.55 15.25
C MET A 46 0.95 18.44 13.73
N PHE A 47 0.32 17.43 13.12
CA PHE A 47 0.27 17.24 11.68
C PHE A 47 -0.25 18.48 10.96
N VAL A 48 -1.41 19.01 11.38
CA VAL A 48 -2.01 20.22 10.78
C VAL A 48 -1.06 21.42 10.90
N LYS A 49 -0.42 21.62 12.07
CA LYS A 49 0.53 22.72 12.28
C LYS A 49 1.78 22.59 11.41
N TYR A 50 2.33 21.39 11.25
CA TYR A 50 3.47 21.17 10.35
C TYR A 50 3.10 21.41 8.88
N VAL A 51 1.89 21.06 8.44
CA VAL A 51 1.40 21.40 7.09
C VAL A 51 1.36 22.91 6.89
N GLN A 52 0.91 23.69 7.89
CA GLN A 52 0.95 25.15 7.82
C GLN A 52 2.37 25.71 7.73
N ILE A 53 3.31 25.15 8.52
CA ILE A 53 4.72 25.53 8.47
C ILE A 53 5.29 25.23 7.08
N PHE A 54 5.04 24.04 6.55
CA PHE A 54 5.49 23.62 5.22
C PHE A 54 5.03 24.59 4.13
N ARG A 55 3.75 24.99 4.11
CA ARG A 55 3.23 25.94 3.12
C ARG A 55 3.93 27.30 3.20
N ARG A 56 4.21 27.81 4.41
CA ARG A 56 4.95 29.06 4.60
C ARG A 56 6.41 28.92 4.14
N LEU A 57 7.05 27.80 4.43
CA LEU A 57 8.42 27.50 4.01
C LEU A 57 8.55 27.41 2.48
N GLU A 58 7.58 26.79 1.82
CA GLU A 58 7.53 26.67 0.36
C GLU A 58 7.43 28.05 -0.30
N GLN A 59 6.51 28.89 0.17
CA GLN A 59 6.40 30.28 -0.30
C GLN A 59 7.69 31.07 -0.05
N CYS A 60 8.33 30.89 1.11
CA CYS A 60 9.61 31.53 1.40
C CYS A 60 10.72 31.03 0.46
N TYR A 61 10.77 29.73 0.17
CA TYR A 61 11.77 29.15 -0.72
C TYR A 61 11.68 29.74 -2.13
N ASP A 62 10.46 29.82 -2.67
CA ASP A 62 10.19 30.34 -4.01
C ASP A 62 10.53 31.85 -4.11
N GLN A 63 10.07 32.63 -3.11
CA GLN A 63 10.10 34.09 -3.18
C GLN A 63 11.40 34.74 -2.67
N ILE A 64 12.19 34.05 -1.84
CA ILE A 64 13.47 34.59 -1.33
C ILE A 64 14.56 34.40 -2.37
N VAL A 65 15.12 35.51 -2.87
CA VAL A 65 16.15 35.52 -3.92
C VAL A 65 17.55 35.19 -3.39
N HIS A 66 17.81 35.36 -2.09
CA HIS A 66 19.15 35.15 -1.52
C HIS A 66 19.56 33.66 -1.56
N PRO A 67 20.64 33.29 -2.30
CA PRO A 67 20.97 31.88 -2.54
C PRO A 67 21.34 31.08 -1.28
N GLN A 68 22.07 31.69 -0.35
CA GLN A 68 22.52 31.03 0.89
C GLN A 68 21.31 30.71 1.78
N LYS A 69 20.43 31.69 1.99
CA LYS A 69 19.20 31.51 2.76
C LYS A 69 18.26 30.51 2.10
N ARG A 70 18.14 30.53 0.77
CA ARG A 70 17.32 29.56 0.02
C ARG A 70 17.81 28.12 0.20
N ARG A 71 19.12 27.88 0.20
CA ARG A 71 19.70 26.55 0.50
C ARG A 71 19.33 26.07 1.91
N LEU A 72 19.39 26.95 2.90
CA LEU A 72 18.98 26.62 4.27
C LEU A 72 17.48 26.28 4.33
N ILE A 73 16.63 27.13 3.75
CA ILE A 73 15.18 26.92 3.72
C ILE A 73 14.85 25.56 3.11
N ARG A 74 15.52 25.17 2.03
CA ARG A 74 15.33 23.86 1.41
C ARG A 74 15.55 22.71 2.39
N VAL A 75 16.67 22.73 3.11
CA VAL A 75 16.99 21.66 4.08
C VAL A 75 15.91 21.57 5.16
N VAL A 76 15.44 22.72 5.65
CA VAL A 76 14.36 22.79 6.64
C VAL A 76 13.04 22.29 6.05
N LEU A 77 12.74 22.62 4.80
CA LEU A 77 11.53 22.18 4.10
C LEU A 77 11.53 20.66 3.88
N ASP A 78 12.66 20.09 3.43
CA ASP A 78 12.83 18.63 3.29
C ASP A 78 12.65 17.91 4.64
N GLY A 79 13.21 18.46 5.73
CA GLY A 79 13.00 17.94 7.09
C GLY A 79 11.54 18.03 7.56
N CYS A 80 10.89 19.17 7.31
CA CYS A 80 9.47 19.37 7.62
C CYS A 80 8.58 18.36 6.85
N MET A 81 8.90 18.09 5.59
CA MET A 81 8.19 17.11 4.77
C MET A 81 8.35 15.70 5.32
N GLY A 82 9.57 15.32 5.74
CA GLY A 82 9.81 14.05 6.43
C GLY A 82 8.95 13.93 7.69
N ARG A 83 8.92 14.98 8.52
CA ARG A 83 8.14 14.99 9.76
C ARG A 83 6.63 14.86 9.52
N ILE A 84 6.09 15.51 8.48
CA ILE A 84 4.67 15.37 8.09
C ILE A 84 4.33 13.90 7.77
N ILE A 85 5.22 13.20 7.06
CA ILE A 85 5.04 11.79 6.71
C ILE A 85 5.08 10.90 7.96
N GLU A 86 6.03 11.15 8.87
CA GLU A 86 6.13 10.43 10.14
C GLU A 86 4.87 10.59 10.98
N LEU A 87 4.41 11.83 11.19
CA LEU A 87 3.18 12.12 11.94
C LEU A 87 1.97 11.46 11.29
N LYS A 88 1.87 11.51 9.95
CA LYS A 88 0.78 10.84 9.24
C LYS A 88 0.84 9.33 9.44
N HIS A 89 2.02 8.73 9.41
CA HIS A 89 2.20 7.31 9.66
C HIS A 89 1.80 6.93 11.09
N GLU A 90 2.20 7.74 12.07
CA GLU A 90 1.83 7.58 13.47
C GLU A 90 0.31 7.62 13.66
N MET A 91 -0.39 8.59 13.06
CA MET A 91 -1.86 8.65 13.06
C MET A 91 -2.51 7.39 12.48
N ILE A 92 -2.04 6.95 11.31
CA ILE A 92 -2.54 5.72 10.67
C ILE A 92 -2.30 4.51 11.58
N SER A 93 -1.18 4.46 12.30
CA SER A 93 -0.88 3.36 13.21
C SER A 93 -1.78 3.31 14.45
N MET A 94 -2.29 4.46 14.89
CA MET A 94 -3.22 4.55 16.03
C MET A 94 -4.66 4.18 15.64
N ASP A 95 -5.15 4.72 14.51
CA ASP A 95 -6.56 4.58 14.09
C ASP A 95 -6.80 3.49 13.03
N TYR A 96 -5.74 2.91 12.46
CA TYR A 96 -5.78 1.93 11.36
C TYR A 96 -6.56 2.42 10.12
N SER A 97 -6.61 3.72 9.90
CA SER A 97 -7.29 4.36 8.76
C SER A 97 -6.33 5.29 8.03
N GLU A 98 -6.37 5.33 6.70
CA GLU A 98 -5.63 6.33 5.92
C GLU A 98 -6.32 7.70 5.95
N TYR A 99 -7.66 7.69 6.06
CA TYR A 99 -8.51 8.87 6.02
C TYR A 99 -8.85 9.33 7.44
N HIS A 100 -8.57 10.58 7.73
CA HIS A 100 -8.80 11.20 9.03
C HIS A 100 -9.55 12.53 8.84
N TYR A 101 -10.49 12.80 9.73
CA TYR A 101 -11.27 14.04 9.73
C TYR A 101 -10.63 15.05 10.69
N PHE A 102 -10.47 16.29 10.23
CA PHE A 102 -9.79 17.34 10.98
C PHE A 102 -10.72 18.51 11.36
N ASP A 103 -12.04 18.34 11.25
CA ASP A 103 -13.01 19.45 11.33
C ASP A 103 -12.91 20.23 12.65
N ASP A 104 -12.79 19.53 13.79
CA ASP A 104 -12.66 20.18 15.11
C ASP A 104 -11.34 20.95 15.23
N ILE A 105 -10.23 20.34 14.81
CA ILE A 105 -8.89 20.95 14.84
C ILE A 105 -8.84 22.17 13.90
N LEU A 106 -9.46 22.07 12.73
CA LEU A 106 -9.54 23.17 11.77
C LEU A 106 -10.38 24.31 12.33
N ALA A 107 -11.51 24.02 12.98
CA ALA A 107 -12.34 25.03 13.63
C ALA A 107 -11.57 25.78 14.73
N ASP A 108 -10.85 25.05 15.60
CA ASP A 108 -10.05 25.63 16.67
C ASP A 108 -8.90 26.50 16.14
N LEU A 109 -8.23 26.06 15.07
CA LEU A 109 -7.14 26.80 14.44
C LEU A 109 -7.62 27.88 13.45
N LYS A 110 -8.95 28.01 13.25
CA LYS A 110 -9.56 28.93 12.28
C LYS A 110 -9.04 28.74 10.86
N LEU A 111 -8.87 27.47 10.47
CA LEU A 111 -8.39 27.05 9.17
C LEU A 111 -9.52 26.47 8.34
N THR A 112 -9.33 26.47 7.03
CA THR A 112 -10.22 25.80 6.07
C THR A 112 -9.56 24.54 5.50
N PRO A 113 -10.31 23.60 4.93
CA PRO A 113 -9.72 22.41 4.29
C PRO A 113 -8.69 22.75 3.21
N ASN A 114 -8.88 23.86 2.47
CA ASN A 114 -7.93 24.34 1.46
C ASN A 114 -6.56 24.72 2.04
N ASP A 115 -6.49 25.02 3.34
CA ASP A 115 -5.25 25.34 4.03
C ASP A 115 -4.42 24.07 4.34
N LEU A 116 -5.02 22.88 4.24
CA LEU A 116 -4.34 21.59 4.38
C LEU A 116 -3.76 21.05 3.07
N ASP A 117 -4.05 21.68 1.92
CA ASP A 117 -3.47 21.25 0.65
C ASP A 117 -1.94 21.37 0.70
N ILE A 118 -1.24 20.29 0.39
CA ILE A 118 0.23 20.25 0.40
C ILE A 118 0.71 20.57 -1.02
N PRO A 119 1.26 21.76 -1.29
CA PRO A 119 1.76 22.10 -2.61
C PRO A 119 3.01 21.28 -2.94
N ILE A 120 3.21 20.98 -4.22
CA ILE A 120 4.45 20.36 -4.72
C ILE A 120 5.54 21.45 -4.72
N PRO A 121 6.64 21.32 -3.95
CA PRO A 121 7.64 22.38 -3.88
C PRO A 121 8.29 22.64 -5.24
N ASN A 122 8.41 23.91 -5.62
CA ASN A 122 8.87 24.31 -6.95
C ASN A 122 10.27 23.78 -7.35
N TYR A 123 11.17 23.57 -6.37
CA TYR A 123 12.49 23.03 -6.67
C TYR A 123 12.47 21.58 -7.19
N PHE A 124 11.44 20.80 -6.90
CA PHE A 124 11.31 19.45 -7.48
C PHE A 124 11.21 19.52 -9.00
N VAL A 125 10.47 20.50 -9.53
CA VAL A 125 10.30 20.70 -10.96
C VAL A 125 11.59 21.25 -11.56
N LEU A 126 12.17 22.28 -10.93
CA LEU A 126 13.37 22.95 -11.45
C LEU A 126 14.59 22.00 -11.51
N GLU A 127 14.81 21.20 -10.47
CA GLU A 127 15.97 20.31 -10.41
C GLU A 127 15.81 19.07 -11.27
N ARG A 128 14.57 18.61 -11.47
CA ARG A 128 14.27 17.46 -12.31
C ARG A 128 13.97 17.86 -13.76
N ALA A 129 14.10 19.14 -14.13
CA ALA A 129 13.74 19.64 -15.47
C ALA A 129 14.37 18.81 -16.59
N GLN A 130 15.68 18.48 -16.49
CA GLN A 130 16.35 17.65 -17.50
C GLN A 130 15.83 16.20 -17.53
N ALA A 131 15.46 15.64 -16.37
CA ALA A 131 14.90 14.29 -16.30
C ALA A 131 13.47 14.25 -16.84
N ILE A 132 12.69 15.31 -16.60
CA ILE A 132 11.35 15.51 -17.14
C ILE A 132 11.43 15.65 -18.67
N GLU A 133 12.29 16.51 -19.19
CA GLU A 133 12.49 16.68 -20.64
C GLU A 133 12.88 15.36 -21.33
N LYS A 134 13.79 14.59 -20.72
CA LYS A 134 14.18 13.26 -21.23
C LYS A 134 12.99 12.30 -21.28
N ARG A 135 12.15 12.29 -20.24
CA ARG A 135 10.93 11.46 -20.18
C ARG A 135 9.91 11.91 -21.21
N GLU A 136 9.69 13.21 -21.36
CA GLU A 136 8.80 13.77 -22.37
C GLU A 136 9.24 13.40 -23.79
N ARG A 137 10.55 13.49 -24.08
CA ARG A 137 11.09 13.05 -25.38
C ARG A 137 10.87 11.56 -25.62
N LEU A 138 11.11 10.72 -24.61
CA LEU A 138 10.89 9.28 -24.70
C LEU A 138 9.40 8.95 -24.90
N LEU A 139 8.51 9.61 -24.15
CA LEU A 139 7.06 9.46 -24.32
C LEU A 139 6.62 9.88 -25.72
N GLY A 140 7.13 11.00 -26.22
CA GLY A 140 6.87 11.45 -27.59
C GLY A 140 7.29 10.43 -28.64
N GLN A 141 8.44 9.78 -28.46
CA GLN A 141 8.90 8.70 -29.34
C GLN A 141 8.01 7.46 -29.27
N ILE A 142 7.60 7.05 -28.06
CA ILE A 142 6.68 5.91 -27.88
C ILE A 142 5.34 6.21 -28.52
N LEU A 143 4.77 7.40 -28.27
CA LEU A 143 3.50 7.82 -28.85
C LEU A 143 3.58 7.86 -30.38
N ALA A 144 4.64 8.44 -30.94
CA ALA A 144 4.84 8.46 -32.39
C ALA A 144 4.93 7.05 -32.98
N ARG A 145 5.61 6.13 -32.29
CA ARG A 145 5.68 4.72 -32.71
C ARG A 145 4.32 4.03 -32.63
N MET A 146 3.56 4.25 -31.55
CA MET A 146 2.21 3.68 -31.39
C MET A 146 1.24 4.24 -32.42
N THR A 147 1.29 5.54 -32.73
CA THR A 147 0.46 6.13 -33.78
C THR A 147 0.81 5.56 -35.16
N LEU A 148 2.10 5.35 -35.45
CA LEU A 148 2.53 4.68 -36.69
C LEU A 148 2.06 3.21 -36.74
N GLU A 149 2.16 2.48 -35.62
CA GLU A 149 1.66 1.10 -35.51
C GLU A 149 0.13 1.04 -35.71
N ASN A 150 -0.63 2.00 -35.16
CA ASN A 150 -2.08 2.09 -35.34
C ASN A 150 -2.48 2.47 -36.78
N GLU A 151 -1.79 3.41 -37.44
CA GLU A 151 -2.04 3.75 -38.85
C GLU A 151 -1.74 2.57 -39.79
N THR A 152 -0.74 1.74 -39.46
CA THR A 152 -0.49 0.49 -40.22
C THR A 152 -1.52 -0.60 -39.91
N GLN A 153 -2.08 -0.63 -38.69
CA GLN A 153 -3.10 -1.59 -38.27
C GLN A 153 -4.51 -1.23 -38.75
N ASP A 154 -4.80 0.00 -39.19
CA ASP A 154 -6.08 0.31 -39.85
C ASP A 154 -6.23 -0.38 -41.23
N THR A 155 -5.17 -1.03 -41.72
CA THR A 155 -5.28 -2.04 -42.80
C THR A 155 -5.61 -3.44 -42.30
N SER A 156 -5.97 -3.60 -41.03
CA SER A 156 -6.48 -4.85 -40.48
C SER A 156 -7.73 -5.23 -41.26
N SER A 157 -7.56 -6.18 -42.18
CA SER A 157 -8.60 -6.90 -42.88
C SER A 157 -9.83 -7.02 -42.00
N ILE A 158 -10.87 -6.25 -42.32
CA ILE A 158 -12.17 -6.28 -41.66
C ILE A 158 -12.58 -7.74 -41.57
N MET A 159 -12.64 -8.29 -40.35
CA MET A 159 -13.01 -9.68 -40.12
C MET A 159 -14.34 -9.93 -40.83
N THR A 160 -14.34 -10.83 -41.80
CA THR A 160 -15.57 -11.14 -42.54
C THR A 160 -16.57 -11.81 -41.61
N MET A 161 -17.86 -11.65 -41.89
CA MET A 161 -18.93 -12.28 -41.11
C MET A 161 -18.72 -13.80 -40.98
N ASP A 162 -18.26 -14.43 -42.06
CA ASP A 162 -17.98 -15.87 -42.10
C ASP A 162 -16.82 -16.27 -41.18
N ASP A 163 -15.78 -15.44 -41.07
CA ASP A 163 -14.67 -15.70 -40.17
C ASP A 163 -15.09 -15.55 -38.71
N ALA A 164 -15.91 -14.54 -38.40
CA ALA A 164 -16.52 -14.39 -37.08
C ALA A 164 -17.39 -15.61 -36.71
N ILE A 165 -18.22 -16.08 -37.65
CA ILE A 165 -19.04 -17.29 -37.48
C ILE A 165 -18.16 -18.52 -37.24
N ARG A 166 -17.08 -18.69 -38.02
CA ARG A 166 -16.15 -19.82 -37.88
C ARG A 166 -15.49 -19.85 -36.50
N ILE A 167 -15.06 -18.69 -36.01
CA ILE A 167 -14.42 -18.55 -34.70
C ILE A 167 -15.42 -18.92 -33.60
N ILE A 168 -16.64 -18.38 -33.64
CA ILE A 168 -17.67 -18.66 -32.64
C ILE A 168 -18.02 -20.16 -32.63
N GLN A 169 -18.24 -20.75 -33.80
CA GLN A 169 -18.61 -22.16 -33.90
C GLN A 169 -17.48 -23.11 -33.46
N SER A 170 -16.22 -22.78 -33.74
CA SER A 170 -15.08 -23.60 -33.31
C SER A 170 -14.94 -23.60 -31.79
N HIS A 171 -15.11 -22.44 -31.16
CA HIS A 171 -15.06 -22.30 -29.71
C HIS A 171 -16.23 -23.00 -29.02
N GLU A 172 -17.45 -22.87 -29.55
CA GLU A 172 -18.61 -23.57 -28.99
C GLU A 172 -18.48 -25.09 -29.16
N ARG A 173 -17.99 -25.59 -30.30
CA ARG A 173 -17.66 -27.02 -30.47
C ARG A 173 -16.61 -27.50 -29.48
N ALA A 174 -15.55 -26.72 -29.24
CA ALA A 174 -14.53 -27.05 -28.25
C ALA A 174 -15.08 -27.06 -26.82
N ARG A 175 -15.94 -26.10 -26.46
CA ARG A 175 -16.61 -26.03 -25.16
C ARG A 175 -17.49 -27.26 -24.93
N GLN A 176 -18.32 -27.61 -25.91
CA GLN A 176 -19.18 -28.78 -25.89
C GLN A 176 -18.37 -30.08 -25.80
N GLY A 177 -17.25 -30.16 -26.53
CA GLY A 177 -16.32 -31.29 -26.48
C GLY A 177 -15.75 -31.50 -25.07
N ARG A 178 -15.29 -30.42 -24.40
CA ARG A 178 -14.80 -30.48 -23.02
C ARG A 178 -15.89 -30.95 -22.05
N LEU A 179 -17.10 -30.42 -22.17
CA LEU A 179 -18.22 -30.79 -21.30
C LEU A 179 -18.60 -32.27 -21.47
N ARG A 180 -18.72 -32.75 -22.70
CA ARG A 180 -18.99 -34.16 -23.00
C ARG A 180 -17.87 -35.08 -22.53
N ALA A 181 -16.61 -34.71 -22.74
CA ALA A 181 -15.46 -35.48 -22.27
C ALA A 181 -15.48 -35.63 -20.74
N LYS A 182 -15.83 -34.57 -20.01
CA LYS A 182 -16.00 -34.61 -18.56
C LYS A 182 -17.12 -35.59 -18.15
N GLN A 183 -18.30 -35.48 -18.76
CA GLN A 183 -19.45 -36.36 -18.48
C GLN A 183 -19.15 -37.84 -18.78
N ILE A 184 -18.52 -38.12 -19.92
CA ILE A 184 -18.11 -39.49 -20.29
C ILE A 184 -17.05 -40.02 -19.32
N GLY A 185 -16.11 -39.16 -18.89
CA GLY A 185 -15.12 -39.51 -17.88
C GLY A 185 -15.77 -39.90 -16.54
N GLU A 186 -16.74 -39.13 -16.07
CA GLU A 186 -17.50 -39.42 -14.85
C GLU A 186 -18.31 -40.72 -14.95
N LEU A 187 -18.98 -40.95 -16.08
CA LEU A 187 -19.70 -42.20 -16.35
C LEU A 187 -18.77 -43.41 -16.35
N ARG A 188 -17.61 -43.33 -17.02
CA ARG A 188 -16.61 -44.42 -17.03
C ARG A 188 -16.05 -44.71 -15.64
N LEU A 189 -15.79 -43.67 -14.86
CA LEU A 189 -15.30 -43.82 -13.48
C LEU A 189 -16.35 -44.47 -12.58
N ASN A 190 -17.61 -44.04 -12.70
CA ASN A 190 -18.71 -44.66 -11.96
C ASN A 190 -18.94 -46.11 -12.36
N ASP A 191 -18.86 -46.44 -13.66
CA ASP A 191 -19.00 -47.82 -14.14
C ASP A 191 -17.82 -48.70 -13.66
N GLN A 192 -16.58 -48.17 -13.68
CA GLN A 192 -15.43 -48.86 -13.08
C GLN A 192 -15.61 -49.08 -11.57
N ARG A 193 -16.07 -48.07 -10.83
CA ARG A 193 -16.35 -48.20 -9.39
C ARG A 193 -17.47 -49.21 -9.12
N ALA A 194 -18.52 -49.23 -9.94
CA ALA A 194 -19.60 -50.20 -9.84
C ALA A 194 -19.09 -51.63 -10.09
N ARG A 195 -18.28 -51.83 -11.13
CA ARG A 195 -17.63 -53.13 -11.42
C ARG A 195 -16.66 -53.55 -10.30
N GLN A 196 -15.87 -52.61 -9.77
CA GLN A 196 -14.97 -52.88 -8.63
C GLN A 196 -15.75 -53.25 -7.37
N ARG A 197 -16.86 -52.56 -7.07
CA ARG A 197 -17.75 -52.90 -5.94
C ARG A 197 -18.48 -54.23 -6.14
N ALA A 198 -18.82 -54.59 -7.38
CA ALA A 198 -19.40 -55.89 -7.69
C ALA A 198 -18.38 -57.03 -7.56
N ASN A 199 -17.13 -56.81 -7.96
CA ASN A 199 -16.05 -57.79 -7.86
C ASN A 199 -15.45 -57.89 -6.44
N MET A 200 -15.44 -56.79 -5.68
CA MET A 200 -15.05 -56.75 -4.27
C MET A 200 -16.31 -56.91 -3.42
N GLY A 201 -16.74 -58.16 -3.19
CA GLY A 201 -17.71 -58.43 -2.12
C GLY A 201 -17.27 -57.75 -0.82
N GLU A 202 -18.22 -57.19 -0.06
CA GLU A 202 -18.04 -56.28 1.10
C GLU A 202 -16.76 -56.55 1.91
N SER A 203 -15.64 -55.94 1.48
CA SER A 203 -14.35 -56.15 2.13
C SER A 203 -14.30 -55.27 3.37
N LYS A 204 -14.74 -55.85 4.50
CA LYS A 204 -14.55 -55.24 5.81
C LYS A 204 -13.06 -55.27 6.10
N MET A 205 -12.39 -54.13 5.93
CA MET A 205 -10.99 -53.95 6.29
C MET A 205 -10.78 -54.47 7.72
N ASP A 206 -9.79 -55.32 7.92
CA ASP A 206 -9.51 -55.93 9.22
C ASP A 206 -9.38 -54.83 10.28
N LYS A 207 -10.13 -54.98 11.38
CA LYS A 207 -10.26 -53.94 12.41
C LYS A 207 -8.91 -53.57 13.01
N VAL A 208 -8.00 -54.55 13.10
CA VAL A 208 -6.64 -54.35 13.60
C VAL A 208 -5.82 -53.49 12.64
N LEU A 209 -5.92 -53.73 11.34
CA LEU A 209 -5.26 -52.91 10.32
C LEU A 209 -5.80 -51.48 10.33
N ALA A 210 -7.12 -51.32 10.43
CA ALA A 210 -7.77 -50.01 10.54
C ALA A 210 -7.31 -49.24 11.79
N ALA A 211 -7.30 -49.90 12.95
CA ALA A 211 -6.77 -49.32 14.19
C ALA A 211 -5.31 -48.89 14.05
N THR A 212 -4.47 -49.70 13.41
CA THR A 212 -3.05 -49.39 13.17
C THR A 212 -2.87 -48.14 12.29
N ILE A 213 -3.66 -48.01 11.23
CA ILE A 213 -3.63 -46.84 10.33
C ILE A 213 -4.06 -45.58 11.10
N ILE A 214 -5.18 -45.65 11.84
CA ILE A 214 -5.69 -44.53 12.63
C ILE A 214 -4.65 -44.10 13.67
N GLN A 215 -4.08 -45.05 14.42
CA GLN A 215 -3.05 -44.77 15.43
C GLN A 215 -1.79 -44.14 14.81
N LYS A 216 -1.35 -44.62 13.65
CA LYS A 216 -0.21 -44.04 12.91
C LYS A 216 -0.44 -42.57 12.58
N TYR A 217 -1.61 -42.24 12.01
CA TYR A 217 -1.93 -40.86 11.65
C TYR A 217 -2.12 -39.96 12.87
N TYR A 218 -2.76 -40.47 13.93
CA TYR A 218 -2.92 -39.74 15.18
C TYR A 218 -1.58 -39.41 15.84
N ARG A 219 -0.70 -40.40 16.01
CA ARG A 219 0.65 -40.20 16.57
C ARG A 219 1.44 -39.17 15.76
N ARG A 220 1.37 -39.24 14.43
CA ARG A 220 2.01 -38.26 13.54
C ARG A 220 1.46 -36.85 13.74
N HIS A 221 0.15 -36.69 13.92
CA HIS A 221 -0.48 -35.40 14.16
C HIS A 221 -0.03 -34.80 15.50
N VAL A 222 -0.03 -35.60 16.58
CA VAL A 222 0.41 -35.17 17.91
C VAL A 222 1.85 -34.67 17.88
N VAL A 223 2.78 -35.48 17.35
CA VAL A 223 4.20 -35.09 17.25
C VAL A 223 4.39 -33.82 16.42
N ARG A 224 3.68 -33.68 15.30
CA ARG A 224 3.77 -32.47 14.47
C ARG A 224 3.28 -31.22 15.19
N ARG A 225 2.23 -31.34 16.00
CA ARG A 225 1.70 -30.22 16.78
C ARG A 225 2.70 -29.80 17.86
N GLU A 226 3.34 -30.76 18.51
CA GLU A 226 4.33 -30.52 19.56
C GLU A 226 5.62 -29.91 19.00
N VAL A 227 6.15 -30.45 17.90
CA VAL A 227 7.31 -29.87 17.20
C VAL A 227 7.03 -28.45 16.71
N LYS A 228 5.79 -28.16 16.29
CA LYS A 228 5.41 -26.80 15.90
C LYS A 228 5.48 -25.84 17.09
N LYS A 229 4.98 -26.24 18.26
CA LYS A 229 5.08 -25.45 19.50
C LYS A 229 6.53 -25.21 19.92
N PHE A 230 7.36 -26.26 19.96
CA PHE A 230 8.78 -26.10 20.31
C PHE A 230 9.51 -25.15 19.35
N ARG A 231 9.18 -25.20 18.06
CA ARG A 231 9.74 -24.27 17.09
C ARG A 231 9.28 -22.83 17.31
N GLU A 232 8.01 -22.62 17.68
CA GLU A 232 7.49 -21.30 18.04
C GLU A 232 8.18 -20.77 19.30
N GLU A 233 8.39 -21.61 20.33
CA GLU A 233 9.16 -21.27 21.55
C GLU A 233 10.63 -20.94 21.24
N GLU A 234 11.29 -21.72 20.38
CA GLU A 234 12.66 -21.49 19.93
C GLU A 234 12.78 -20.17 19.14
N TYR A 235 11.83 -19.87 18.26
CA TYR A 235 11.80 -18.59 17.54
C TYR A 235 11.58 -17.39 18.46
N MET A 236 10.80 -17.54 19.53
CA MET A 236 10.69 -16.51 20.57
C MET A 236 12.00 -16.35 21.34
N PHE A 237 12.67 -17.45 21.72
CA PHE A 237 13.96 -17.42 22.42
C PHE A 237 15.06 -16.76 21.57
N LEU A 238 15.10 -17.03 20.26
CA LEU A 238 16.06 -16.45 19.32
C LEU A 238 15.72 -15.01 18.89
N GLY A 239 14.61 -14.44 19.35
CA GLY A 239 14.17 -13.08 19.00
C GLY A 239 13.70 -12.92 17.55
N MET A 240 13.36 -14.02 16.87
CA MET A 240 12.85 -14.00 15.48
C MET A 240 11.35 -13.68 15.41
N VAL A 241 10.63 -13.76 16.54
CA VAL A 241 9.21 -13.41 16.67
C VAL A 241 9.00 -12.71 18.03
N ILE A 242 8.30 -11.58 18.04
CA ILE A 242 8.05 -10.76 19.24
C ILE A 242 6.87 -11.34 20.05
N PHE A 243 7.00 -11.33 21.38
CA PHE A 243 6.01 -11.80 22.35
C PHE A 243 4.77 -10.88 22.32
N ILE A 244 3.69 -11.31 21.67
CA ILE A 244 2.39 -10.61 21.72
C ILE A 244 1.56 -11.26 22.84
N VAL A 245 1.52 -10.60 24.00
CA VAL A 245 0.56 -10.92 25.07
C VAL A 245 -0.75 -10.21 24.72
N PHE A 246 -1.82 -10.97 24.50
CA PHE A 246 -3.19 -10.46 24.59
C PHE A 246 -3.65 -10.48 26.04
#